data_AF-A0A382HA54-F1
#
_entry.id   AF-A0A382HA54-F1
#
_cell.length_a   1.000
_cell.length_b   1.000
_cell.length_c   1.000
_cell.angle_alpha   90.00
_cell.angle_beta   90.00
_cell.angle_gamma   90.00
#
_symmetry.space_group_name_H-M   'P 1'
#
loop_
_entity.id
_entity.type
_entity.pdbx_description
1 polymer ?
#
loop_
_entity_poly.entity_id
_entity_poly.type
_entity_poly.pdbx_seq_one_letter_code
_entity_poly.pdbx_strand_id
1 'polypeptide(L)'
;MNKKIILLIVIGIGITSLYFLDIKEYLSFENLKANRDRLNVIYQENSIIFISWFIGIYFLTVSFSLPGATILTLAAGAIFGSVLGVLLVNIGATLGATAAFLSARFIFRDWVEGKFSDKLSFINSGISGNAFSYLLFLRLVPVFPFFLVNLILGLTQVRLSIYFFGTMLGIMPGSFVYAFAGSNLANINSVSDIASPKVFGALVLLGIFTLIPTVYSRYK
;
A
#
# COMPACT_ATOMS: atom_id res chain seq x y z
N MET A 1 28.36 7.64 11.38
CA MET A 1 27.84 7.02 10.13
C MET A 1 26.70 7.87 9.61
N ASN A 2 26.73 8.30 8.35
CA ASN A 2 25.72 9.22 7.81
C ASN A 2 24.33 8.53 7.86
N LYS A 3 23.28 9.20 8.35
CA LYS A 3 21.94 8.60 8.53
C LYS A 3 21.41 7.95 7.23
N LYS A 4 21.82 8.50 6.09
CA LYS A 4 21.54 7.97 4.75
C LYS A 4 22.19 6.59 4.50
N ILE A 5 23.40 6.35 4.99
CA ILE A 5 24.12 5.07 4.84
C ILE A 5 23.45 3.98 5.69
N ILE A 6 23.03 4.32 6.92
CA ILE A 6 22.31 3.38 7.79
C ILE A 6 21.01 2.92 7.13
N LEU A 7 20.24 3.87 6.57
CA LEU A 7 19.00 3.54 5.87
C LEU A 7 19.25 2.67 4.63
N LEU A 8 20.26 2.98 3.82
CA LEU A 8 20.61 2.17 2.65
C LEU A 8 21.04 0.76 3.02
N ILE A 9 21.76 0.60 4.14
CA ILE A 9 22.12 -0.71 4.69
C ILE A 9 20.87 -1.46 5.16
N VAL A 10 19.94 -0.79 5.85
CA VAL A 10 18.69 -1.41 6.31
C VAL A 10 17.80 -1.81 5.13
N ILE A 11 17.66 -0.95 4.11
CA ILE A 11 16.95 -1.27 2.85
C ILE A 11 17.64 -2.44 2.14
N GLY A 12 18.97 -2.41 2.05
CA GLY A 12 19.77 -3.47 1.45
C GLY A 12 19.59 -4.81 2.16
N ILE A 13 19.67 -4.83 3.49
CA ILE A 13 19.44 -6.03 4.31
C ILE A 13 18.00 -6.51 4.16
N GLY A 14 17.01 -5.61 4.14
CA GLY A 14 15.61 -5.96 3.91
C GLY A 14 15.37 -6.59 2.54
N ILE A 15 15.93 -6.02 1.47
CA ILE A 15 15.83 -6.58 0.11
C ILE A 15 16.55 -7.93 0.02
N THR A 16 17.73 -8.03 0.64
CA THR A 16 18.58 -9.23 0.61
C THR A 16 17.94 -10.36 1.42
N SER A 17 17.38 -10.07 2.60
CA SER A 17 16.70 -11.08 3.42
C SER A 17 15.48 -11.67 2.73
N LEU A 18 14.74 -10.88 1.93
CA LEU A 18 13.61 -11.39 1.14
C LEU A 18 14.02 -12.32 0.00
N TYR A 19 15.19 -12.07 -0.60
CA TYR A 19 15.75 -12.93 -1.63
C TYR A 19 16.26 -14.26 -1.04
N PHE A 20 16.82 -14.23 0.17
CA PHE A 20 17.33 -15.44 0.84
C PHE A 20 16.26 -16.28 1.55
N LEU A 21 15.11 -15.70 1.91
CA LEU A 21 14.06 -16.39 2.67
C LEU A 21 12.98 -17.09 1.83
N ASP A 22 13.08 -17.10 0.50
CA ASP A 22 12.03 -17.62 -0.41
C ASP A 22 10.61 -17.21 0.04
N ILE A 23 10.47 -15.96 0.47
CA ILE A 23 9.23 -15.43 1.03
C ILE A 23 8.06 -15.50 0.03
N LYS A 24 8.36 -15.62 -1.27
CA LYS A 24 7.33 -15.89 -2.30
C LYS A 24 6.64 -17.24 -2.11
N GLU A 25 7.35 -18.25 -1.63
CA GLU A 25 6.77 -19.55 -1.33
C GLU A 25 5.85 -19.42 -0.11
N TYR A 26 6.34 -18.84 0.99
CA TYR A 26 5.55 -18.62 2.21
C TYR A 26 4.37 -17.65 2.04
N LEU A 27 4.53 -16.58 1.24
CA LEU A 27 3.48 -15.63 0.86
C LEU A 27 2.84 -15.99 -0.49
N SER A 28 2.54 -17.27 -0.70
CA SER A 28 1.73 -17.72 -1.83
C SER A 28 0.26 -17.89 -1.43
N PHE A 29 -0.64 -17.79 -2.41
CA PHE A 29 -2.06 -18.04 -2.20
C PHE A 29 -2.32 -19.47 -1.71
N GLU A 30 -1.58 -20.45 -2.24
CA GLU A 30 -1.69 -21.85 -1.87
C GLU A 30 -1.24 -22.08 -0.42
N ASN A 31 -0.09 -21.56 -0.01
CA ASN A 31 0.38 -21.71 1.37
C ASN A 31 -0.51 -20.96 2.37
N LEU A 32 -1.09 -19.82 1.99
CA LEU A 32 -2.09 -19.16 2.82
C LEU A 32 -3.32 -20.05 3.03
N LYS A 33 -3.82 -20.70 1.97
CA LYS A 33 -4.98 -21.59 2.05
C LYS A 33 -4.67 -22.85 2.87
N ALA A 34 -3.50 -23.46 2.65
CA ALA A 34 -3.06 -24.65 3.36
C ALA A 34 -2.80 -24.43 4.86
N ASN A 35 -2.34 -23.23 5.25
CA ASN A 35 -1.98 -22.91 6.64
C ASN A 35 -3.03 -22.07 7.36
N ARG A 36 -4.19 -21.80 6.76
CA ARG A 36 -5.22 -20.91 7.32
C ARG A 36 -5.63 -21.32 8.74
N ASP A 37 -5.96 -22.59 8.94
CA ASP A 37 -6.45 -23.07 10.24
C ASP A 37 -5.35 -22.99 11.32
N ARG A 38 -4.10 -23.30 10.95
CA ARG A 38 -2.94 -23.14 11.83
C ARG A 38 -2.72 -21.67 12.22
N LEU A 39 -2.81 -20.74 11.27
CA LEU A 39 -2.68 -19.31 11.54
C LEU A 39 -3.81 -18.80 12.45
N ASN A 40 -5.03 -19.32 12.26
CA ASN A 40 -6.15 -19.02 13.14
C ASN A 40 -5.92 -19.51 14.57
N VAL A 41 -5.38 -20.72 14.76
CA VAL A 41 -5.04 -21.22 16.10
C VAL A 41 -4.02 -20.30 16.80
N ILE A 42 -2.94 -19.93 16.11
CA ILE A 42 -1.91 -19.03 16.67
C ILE A 42 -2.51 -17.65 17.02
N TYR A 43 -3.40 -17.13 16.18
CA TYR A 43 -4.11 -15.89 16.44
C TYR A 43 -5.02 -15.97 17.69
N GLN A 44 -5.70 -17.10 17.90
CA GLN A 44 -6.55 -17.31 19.08
C GLN A 44 -5.72 -17.49 20.36
N GLU A 45 -4.53 -18.09 20.26
CA GLU A 45 -3.62 -18.25 21.41
C GLU A 45 -3.05 -16.92 21.90
N ASN A 46 -2.71 -15.99 20.99
CA ASN A 46 -2.11 -14.71 21.38
C ASN A 46 -2.41 -13.55 20.39
N SER A 47 -3.66 -13.08 20.42
CA SER A 47 -4.17 -12.14 19.42
C SER A 47 -3.40 -10.82 19.34
N ILE A 48 -2.97 -10.25 20.47
CA ILE A 48 -2.25 -8.97 20.50
C ILE A 48 -0.88 -9.09 19.82
N ILE A 49 -0.13 -10.14 20.14
CA ILE A 49 1.20 -10.40 19.57
C ILE A 49 1.06 -10.66 18.06
N PHE A 50 0.09 -11.47 17.66
CA PHE A 50 -0.14 -11.79 16.25
C PHE A 50 -0.53 -10.54 15.42
N ILE A 51 -1.45 -9.71 15.93
CA ILE A 51 -1.83 -8.45 15.30
C ILE A 51 -0.63 -7.50 15.18
N SER A 52 0.18 -7.40 16.23
CA SER A 52 1.38 -6.55 16.24
C SER A 52 2.39 -7.00 15.18
N TRP A 53 2.63 -8.31 15.08
CA TRP A 53 3.47 -8.89 14.03
C TRP A 53 2.90 -8.64 12.64
N PHE A 54 1.60 -8.84 12.44
CA PHE A 54 0.95 -8.59 11.16
C PHE A 54 1.12 -7.14 10.70
N ILE A 55 0.81 -6.17 11.57
CA ILE A 55 1.00 -4.74 11.28
C ILE A 55 2.47 -4.45 10.97
N GLY A 56 3.41 -5.00 11.76
CA GLY A 56 4.85 -4.82 11.57
C GLY A 56 5.33 -5.36 10.21
N ILE A 57 4.93 -6.58 9.85
CA ILE A 57 5.27 -7.19 8.56
C ILE A 57 4.69 -6.36 7.41
N TYR A 58 3.43 -5.94 7.50
CA TYR A 58 2.80 -5.11 6.48
C TYR A 58 3.50 -3.76 6.35
N PHE A 59 3.82 -3.11 7.48
CA PHE A 59 4.58 -1.87 7.53
C PHE A 59 5.93 -2.01 6.83
N LEU A 60 6.71 -3.04 7.12
CA LEU A 60 8.02 -3.28 6.50
C LEU A 60 7.85 -3.58 5.00
N THR A 61 6.89 -4.43 4.64
CA THR A 61 6.55 -4.77 3.24
C THR A 61 6.33 -3.50 2.43
N VAL A 62 5.50 -2.58 2.92
CA VAL A 62 5.21 -1.34 2.21
C VAL A 62 6.36 -0.33 2.27
N SER A 63 7.02 -0.19 3.43
CA SER A 63 8.13 0.76 3.61
C SER A 63 9.28 0.48 2.65
N PHE A 64 9.59 -0.80 2.45
CA PHE A 64 10.65 -1.25 1.54
C PHE A 64 10.17 -1.53 0.12
N SER A 65 8.89 -1.25 -0.19
CA SER A 65 8.31 -1.45 -1.53
C SER A 65 8.39 -2.89 -2.03
N LEU A 66 8.16 -3.83 -1.11
CA LEU A 66 8.31 -5.26 -1.34
C LEU A 66 7.02 -5.84 -1.96
N PRO A 67 7.14 -6.83 -2.86
CA PRO A 67 5.97 -7.56 -3.35
C PRO A 67 5.33 -8.36 -2.21
N GLY A 68 4.02 -8.63 -2.30
CA GLY A 68 3.30 -9.49 -1.34
C GLY A 68 2.15 -8.82 -0.58
N ALA A 69 1.99 -7.50 -0.67
CA ALA A 69 0.92 -6.77 0.01
C ALA A 69 -0.50 -7.29 -0.32
N THR A 70 -0.73 -7.78 -1.55
CA THR A 70 -2.00 -8.41 -1.94
C THR A 70 -2.26 -9.70 -1.16
N ILE A 71 -1.24 -10.55 -1.00
CA ILE A 71 -1.37 -11.81 -0.25
C ILE A 71 -1.53 -11.51 1.24
N LEU A 72 -0.81 -10.52 1.78
CA LEU A 72 -1.00 -10.08 3.16
C LEU A 72 -2.42 -9.54 3.40
N THR A 73 -2.99 -8.82 2.44
CA THR A 73 -4.37 -8.32 2.54
C THR A 73 -5.38 -9.47 2.50
N LEU A 74 -5.17 -10.48 1.66
CA LEU A 74 -5.97 -11.70 1.64
C LEU A 74 -5.86 -12.47 2.96
N ALA A 75 -4.64 -12.59 3.50
CA ALA A 75 -4.39 -13.23 4.78
C ALA A 75 -5.12 -12.50 5.91
N ALA A 76 -5.11 -11.15 5.88
CA ALA A 76 -5.83 -10.35 6.85
C ALA A 76 -7.33 -10.67 6.87
N GLY A 77 -7.92 -10.77 5.68
CA GLY A 77 -9.32 -11.19 5.53
C GLY A 77 -9.58 -12.62 6.02
N ALA A 78 -8.68 -13.54 5.70
CA ALA A 78 -8.82 -14.96 6.03
C ALA A 78 -8.72 -15.27 7.53
N ILE A 79 -7.93 -14.46 8.26
CA ILE A 79 -7.60 -14.64 9.68
C ILE A 79 -8.45 -13.73 10.57
N PHE A 80 -8.51 -12.43 10.27
CA PHE A 80 -9.18 -11.43 11.11
C PHE A 80 -10.62 -11.12 10.67
N GLY A 81 -11.05 -11.66 9.53
CA GLY A 81 -12.30 -11.26 8.88
C GLY A 81 -12.14 -9.97 8.07
N SER A 82 -13.18 -9.63 7.31
CA SER A 82 -13.13 -8.52 6.35
C SER A 82 -12.95 -7.16 7.02
N VAL A 83 -13.75 -6.83 8.05
CA VAL A 83 -13.74 -5.50 8.69
C VAL A 83 -12.45 -5.25 9.45
N LEU A 84 -12.10 -6.14 10.39
CA LEU A 84 -10.87 -6.00 11.17
C LEU A 84 -9.63 -6.13 10.28
N GLY A 85 -9.65 -7.05 9.31
CA GLY A 85 -8.58 -7.20 8.32
C GLY A 85 -8.29 -5.89 7.57
N VAL A 86 -9.33 -5.18 7.10
CA VAL A 86 -9.17 -3.87 6.46
C VAL A 86 -8.55 -2.84 7.39
N LEU A 87 -9.00 -2.76 8.65
CA LEU A 87 -8.45 -1.80 9.61
C LEU A 87 -6.95 -2.06 9.87
N LEU A 88 -6.58 -3.32 10.09
CA LEU A 88 -5.19 -3.70 10.36
C LEU A 88 -4.28 -3.49 9.13
N VAL A 89 -4.77 -3.86 7.94
CA VAL A 89 -4.10 -3.58 6.66
C VAL A 89 -3.91 -2.08 6.49
N ASN A 90 -4.94 -1.28 6.80
CA ASN A 90 -4.88 0.17 6.63
C ASN A 90 -3.80 0.80 7.51
N ILE A 91 -3.73 0.39 8.78
CA ILE A 91 -2.71 0.87 9.73
C ILE A 91 -1.31 0.55 9.19
N GLY A 92 -1.04 -0.72 8.88
CA GLY A 92 0.27 -1.15 8.37
C GLY A 92 0.64 -0.48 7.04
N ALA A 93 -0.30 -0.44 6.09
CA ALA A 93 -0.12 0.15 4.77
C ALA A 93 0.15 1.65 4.84
N THR A 94 -0.64 2.39 5.62
CA THR A 94 -0.52 3.84 5.71
C THR A 94 0.77 4.23 6.40
N LEU A 95 1.13 3.57 7.50
CA LEU A 95 2.40 3.81 8.18
C LEU A 95 3.59 3.48 7.26
N GLY A 96 3.55 2.35 6.56
CA GLY A 96 4.63 1.95 5.68
C GLY A 96 4.76 2.86 4.45
N ALA A 97 3.62 3.25 3.87
CA ALA A 97 3.58 4.18 2.75
C ALA A 97 4.11 5.55 3.15
N THR A 98 3.87 5.96 4.40
CA THR A 98 4.39 7.20 4.98
C THR A 98 5.90 7.12 5.18
N ALA A 99 6.42 6.00 5.68
CA ALA A 99 7.87 5.79 5.79
C ALA A 99 8.56 5.82 4.42
N ALA A 100 8.00 5.17 3.40
CA ALA A 100 8.51 5.21 2.02
C ALA A 100 8.49 6.65 1.45
N PHE A 101 7.40 7.38 1.65
CA PHE A 101 7.26 8.78 1.25
C PHE A 101 8.30 9.68 1.91
N LEU A 102 8.50 9.57 3.22
CA LEU A 102 9.49 10.35 3.95
C LEU A 102 10.92 9.97 3.54
N SER A 103 11.15 8.70 3.23
CA SER A 103 12.43 8.23 2.71
C SER A 103 12.76 8.87 1.36
N ALA A 104 11.78 8.90 0.44
CA ALA A 104 11.90 9.63 -0.83
C ALA A 104 12.19 11.12 -0.61
N ARG A 105 11.45 11.75 0.31
CA ARG A 105 11.55 13.19 0.60
C ARG A 105 12.90 13.63 1.19
N PHE A 106 13.48 12.84 2.10
CA PHE A 106 14.65 13.29 2.87
C PHE A 106 15.96 12.64 2.43
N ILE A 107 15.92 11.45 1.81
CA ILE A 107 17.13 10.76 1.36
C ILE A 107 17.39 11.03 -0.12
N PHE A 108 16.36 10.88 -0.96
CA PHE A 108 16.52 10.81 -2.41
C PHE A 108 16.22 12.12 -3.15
N ARG A 109 15.61 13.11 -2.47
CA ARG A 109 15.13 14.35 -3.09
C ARG A 109 16.19 15.08 -3.92
N ASP A 110 17.33 15.41 -3.34
CA ASP A 110 18.38 16.19 -4.03
C ASP A 110 18.88 15.50 -5.31
N TRP A 111 19.01 14.17 -5.26
CA TRP A 111 19.46 13.37 -6.40
C TRP A 111 18.41 13.31 -7.51
N VAL A 112 17.13 13.16 -7.16
CA VAL A 112 16.05 13.10 -8.16
C VAL A 112 15.73 14.48 -8.73
N GLU A 113 15.67 15.53 -7.90
CA GLU A 113 15.44 16.90 -8.36
C GLU A 113 16.52 17.35 -9.35
N GLY A 114 17.79 17.00 -9.12
CA GLY A 114 18.88 17.32 -10.05
C GLY A 114 18.81 16.60 -11.40
N LYS A 115 18.14 15.44 -11.50
CA LYS A 115 18.08 14.63 -12.72
C LYS A 115 16.72 14.67 -13.43
N PHE A 116 15.65 15.02 -12.71
CA PHE A 116 14.27 14.93 -13.19
C PHE A 116 13.41 16.14 -12.81
N SER A 117 14.02 17.33 -12.66
CA SER A 117 13.36 18.60 -12.31
C SER A 117 12.09 18.88 -13.13
N ASP A 118 12.17 18.74 -14.46
CA ASP A 118 11.09 19.11 -15.37
C ASP A 118 9.86 18.20 -15.20
N LYS A 119 10.10 16.90 -15.00
CA LYS A 119 9.04 15.92 -14.72
C LYS A 119 8.38 16.18 -13.37
N LEU A 120 9.18 16.49 -12.35
CA LEU A 120 8.65 16.84 -11.02
C LEU A 120 7.85 18.14 -11.06
N SER A 121 8.29 19.14 -11.83
CA SER A 121 7.56 20.39 -12.04
C SER A 121 6.19 20.15 -12.68
N PHE A 122 6.14 19.32 -13.73
CA PHE A 122 4.88 18.91 -14.38
C PHE A 122 3.94 18.17 -13.42
N ILE A 123 4.47 17.27 -12.58
CA ILE A 123 3.65 16.57 -11.58
C ILE A 123 3.14 17.55 -10.51
N ASN A 124 4.00 18.44 -10.02
CA ASN A 124 3.61 19.45 -9.03
C ASN A 124 2.53 20.38 -9.56
N SER A 125 2.60 20.80 -10.84
CA SER A 125 1.55 21.63 -11.44
C SER A 125 0.24 20.85 -11.62
N GLY A 126 0.28 19.56 -11.97
CA GLY A 126 -0.91 18.70 -12.04
C GLY A 126 -1.59 18.48 -10.68
N ILE A 127 -0.80 18.38 -9.61
CA ILE A 127 -1.27 18.22 -8.22
C ILE A 127 -1.72 19.56 -7.60
N SER A 128 -1.28 20.69 -8.17
CA SER A 128 -1.61 22.02 -7.65
C SER A 128 -3.13 22.27 -7.69
N GLY A 129 -3.66 22.81 -6.58
CA GLY A 129 -5.10 23.06 -6.41
C GLY A 129 -5.85 22.05 -5.54
N ASN A 130 -5.62 20.73 -5.70
CA ASN A 130 -6.30 19.72 -4.88
C ASN A 130 -5.52 18.39 -4.75
N ALA A 131 -4.39 18.45 -4.07
CA ALA A 131 -3.51 17.29 -3.84
C ALA A 131 -4.20 16.09 -3.17
N PHE A 132 -5.22 16.33 -2.36
CA PHE A 132 -5.95 15.28 -1.66
C PHE A 132 -6.81 14.45 -2.63
N SER A 133 -7.65 15.10 -3.44
CA SER A 133 -8.44 14.45 -4.49
C SER A 133 -7.58 13.68 -5.48
N TYR A 134 -6.46 14.28 -5.92
CA TYR A 134 -5.54 13.61 -6.84
C TYR A 134 -4.91 12.36 -6.22
N LEU A 135 -4.51 12.42 -4.95
CA LEU A 135 -3.98 11.27 -4.23
C LEU A 135 -5.04 10.17 -4.09
N LEU A 136 -6.29 10.50 -3.75
CA LEU A 136 -7.36 9.51 -3.67
C LEU A 136 -7.56 8.79 -5.02
N PHE A 137 -7.58 9.54 -6.12
CA PHE A 137 -7.64 8.97 -7.46
C PHE A 137 -6.50 7.97 -7.70
N LEU A 138 -5.25 8.36 -7.41
CA LEU A 138 -4.08 7.48 -7.59
C LEU A 138 -4.13 6.22 -6.71
N ARG A 139 -4.78 6.27 -5.54
CA ARG A 139 -4.92 5.11 -4.64
C ARG A 139 -6.06 4.19 -5.04
N LEU A 140 -7.15 4.75 -5.57
CA LEU A 140 -8.33 3.98 -5.97
C LEU A 140 -8.14 3.32 -7.33
N VAL A 141 -7.51 4.00 -8.28
CA VAL A 141 -7.27 3.48 -9.63
C VAL A 141 -6.11 2.48 -9.60
N PRO A 142 -6.36 1.17 -9.81
CA PRO A 142 -5.35 0.13 -9.66
C PRO A 142 -4.42 0.00 -10.89
N VAL A 143 -4.18 1.12 -11.57
CA VAL A 143 -3.27 1.22 -12.73
C VAL A 143 -1.86 1.60 -12.28
N PHE A 144 -1.76 2.36 -11.20
CA PHE A 144 -0.47 2.88 -10.72
C PHE A 144 0.13 1.96 -9.68
N PRO A 145 1.39 1.53 -9.83
CA PRO A 145 2.06 0.75 -8.82
C PRO A 145 2.13 1.49 -7.48
N PHE A 146 1.72 0.82 -6.40
CA PHE A 146 1.58 1.45 -5.09
C PHE A 146 2.88 2.12 -4.60
N PHE A 147 4.02 1.43 -4.78
CA PHE A 147 5.33 1.97 -4.40
C PHE A 147 5.71 3.21 -5.20
N LEU A 148 5.36 3.24 -6.50
CA LEU A 148 5.71 4.33 -7.39
C LEU A 148 5.01 5.62 -6.96
N VAL A 149 3.74 5.52 -6.59
CA VAL A 149 2.97 6.66 -6.02
C VAL A 149 3.65 7.18 -4.75
N ASN A 150 4.09 6.30 -3.85
CA ASN A 150 4.76 6.70 -2.60
C ASN A 150 6.04 7.50 -2.87
N LEU A 151 6.88 6.99 -3.77
CA LEU A 151 8.15 7.61 -4.12
C LEU A 151 7.96 8.94 -4.83
N ILE A 152 7.13 8.98 -5.88
CA ILE A 152 6.86 10.20 -6.65
C ILE A 152 6.30 11.28 -5.73
N LEU A 153 5.27 10.98 -4.95
CA LEU A 153 4.66 12.00 -4.09
C LEU A 153 5.60 12.46 -2.98
N GLY A 154 6.50 11.61 -2.49
CA GLY A 154 7.54 12.02 -1.53
C GLY A 154 8.46 13.12 -2.08
N LEU A 155 8.69 13.12 -3.40
CA LEU A 155 9.50 14.09 -4.13
C LEU A 155 8.73 15.34 -4.56
N THR A 156 7.40 15.35 -4.44
CA THR A 156 6.54 16.50 -4.75
C THR A 156 6.39 17.44 -3.54
N GLN A 157 5.69 18.56 -3.74
CA GLN A 157 5.35 19.52 -2.68
C GLN A 157 4.15 19.10 -1.79
N VAL A 158 3.63 17.88 -1.96
CA VAL A 158 2.47 17.38 -1.18
C VAL A 158 2.77 17.39 0.32
N ARG A 159 1.87 17.93 1.13
CA ARG A 159 2.01 17.93 2.59
C ARG A 159 1.88 16.51 3.14
N LEU A 160 2.67 16.18 4.17
CA LEU A 160 2.65 14.86 4.81
C LEU A 160 1.25 14.48 5.32
N SER A 161 0.51 15.44 5.90
CA SER A 161 -0.84 15.21 6.40
C SER A 161 -1.81 14.81 5.28
N ILE A 162 -1.77 15.53 4.15
CA ILE A 162 -2.57 15.21 2.96
C ILE A 162 -2.23 13.80 2.48
N TYR A 163 -0.93 13.48 2.42
CA TYR A 163 -0.48 12.15 2.01
C TYR A 163 -0.95 11.04 2.95
N PHE A 164 -0.83 11.25 4.26
CA PHE A 164 -1.21 10.29 5.29
C PHE A 164 -2.72 10.00 5.23
N PHE A 165 -3.56 11.03 5.35
CA PHE A 165 -5.01 10.86 5.35
C PHE A 165 -5.57 10.43 4.00
N GLY A 166 -5.01 10.94 2.89
CA GLY A 166 -5.43 10.53 1.55
C GLY A 166 -5.05 9.07 1.26
N THR A 167 -3.89 8.60 1.74
CA THR A 167 -3.54 7.18 1.67
C THR A 167 -4.46 6.34 2.55
N MET A 168 -4.67 6.75 3.81
CA MET A 168 -5.55 6.07 4.75
C MET A 168 -6.95 5.85 4.18
N LEU A 169 -7.56 6.87 3.59
CA LEU A 169 -8.90 6.73 3.00
C LEU A 169 -8.88 6.03 1.64
N GLY A 170 -7.92 6.38 0.78
CA GLY A 170 -7.88 5.93 -0.61
C GLY A 170 -7.65 4.43 -0.78
N ILE A 171 -6.98 3.78 0.17
CA ILE A 171 -6.73 2.33 0.10
C ILE A 171 -7.89 1.48 0.63
N MET A 172 -8.81 2.04 1.43
CA MET A 172 -9.87 1.27 2.09
C MET A 172 -10.75 0.47 1.10
N PRO A 173 -11.25 1.05 -0.02
CA PRO A 173 -12.12 0.30 -0.92
C PRO A 173 -11.41 -0.89 -1.56
N GLY A 174 -10.18 -0.69 -2.03
CA GLY A 174 -9.36 -1.78 -2.58
C GLY A 174 -9.07 -2.84 -1.53
N SER A 175 -8.58 -2.44 -0.34
CA SER A 175 -8.31 -3.34 0.77
C SER A 175 -9.54 -4.13 1.19
N PHE A 176 -10.74 -3.52 1.16
CA PHE A 176 -11.99 -4.20 1.49
C PHE A 176 -12.33 -5.29 0.49
N VAL A 177 -12.18 -5.04 -0.82
CA VAL A 177 -12.41 -6.07 -1.83
C VAL A 177 -11.51 -7.28 -1.59
N TYR A 178 -10.21 -7.06 -1.39
CA TYR A 178 -9.26 -8.16 -1.17
C TYR A 178 -9.42 -8.82 0.20
N ALA A 179 -9.70 -8.08 1.28
CA ALA A 179 -9.94 -8.68 2.59
C ALA A 179 -11.27 -9.45 2.63
N PHE A 180 -12.31 -8.97 1.95
CA PHE A 180 -13.57 -9.70 1.81
C PHE A 180 -13.39 -10.99 1.01
N ALA A 181 -12.61 -10.94 -0.07
CA ALA A 181 -12.20 -12.13 -0.80
C ALA A 181 -11.42 -13.10 0.12
N GLY A 182 -10.48 -12.58 0.90
CA GLY A 182 -9.73 -13.32 1.91
C GLY A 182 -10.62 -14.00 2.96
N SER A 183 -11.66 -13.35 3.47
CA SER A 183 -12.59 -13.98 4.43
C SER A 183 -13.36 -15.15 3.81
N ASN A 184 -13.47 -15.18 2.48
CA ASN A 184 -14.11 -16.24 1.69
C ASN A 184 -13.10 -17.13 0.96
N LEU A 185 -11.86 -17.25 1.46
CA LEU A 185 -10.73 -17.91 0.79
C LEU A 185 -11.05 -19.33 0.28
N ALA A 186 -11.92 -20.07 0.97
CA ALA A 186 -12.34 -21.41 0.57
C ALA A 186 -13.00 -21.44 -0.82
N ASN A 187 -13.75 -20.38 -1.17
CA ASN A 187 -14.53 -20.25 -2.39
C ASN A 187 -13.74 -19.62 -3.55
N ILE A 188 -12.46 -19.34 -3.36
CA ILE A 188 -11.59 -18.69 -4.34
C ILE A 188 -10.51 -19.68 -4.79
N ASN A 189 -10.32 -19.76 -6.10
CA ASN A 189 -9.33 -20.63 -6.72
C ASN A 189 -8.07 -19.86 -7.10
N SER A 190 -8.19 -18.57 -7.45
CA SER A 190 -7.07 -17.74 -7.85
C SER A 190 -7.24 -16.28 -7.45
N VAL A 191 -6.11 -15.55 -7.34
CA VAL A 191 -6.13 -14.08 -7.11
C VAL A 191 -6.76 -13.33 -8.30
N SER A 192 -6.66 -13.89 -9.52
CA SER A 192 -7.29 -13.33 -10.72
C SER A 192 -8.81 -13.29 -10.66
N ASP A 193 -9.45 -14.20 -9.90
CA ASP A 193 -10.91 -14.21 -9.74
C ASP A 193 -11.41 -12.96 -9.00
N ILE A 194 -10.55 -12.37 -8.17
CA ILE A 194 -10.84 -11.19 -7.35
C ILE A 194 -10.69 -9.91 -8.19
N ALA A 195 -9.64 -9.84 -9.01
CA ALA A 195 -9.32 -8.72 -9.88
C ALA A 195 -10.17 -8.71 -11.17
N SER A 196 -11.48 -8.91 -11.04
CA SER A 196 -12.40 -8.94 -12.18
C SER A 196 -12.54 -7.56 -12.85
N PRO A 197 -12.88 -7.50 -14.15
CA PRO A 197 -13.14 -6.23 -14.85
C PRO A 197 -14.21 -5.36 -14.16
N LYS A 198 -15.19 -5.98 -13.49
CA LYS A 198 -16.22 -5.28 -12.72
C LYS A 198 -15.63 -4.56 -11.49
N VAL A 199 -14.78 -5.26 -10.73
CA VAL A 199 -14.07 -4.67 -9.57
C VAL A 199 -13.16 -3.54 -10.04
N PHE A 200 -12.41 -3.77 -11.10
CA PHE A 200 -11.54 -2.76 -11.70
C PHE A 200 -12.36 -1.53 -12.12
N GLY A 201 -13.46 -1.73 -12.85
CA GLY A 201 -14.35 -0.64 -13.27
C GLY A 201 -14.94 0.13 -12.11
N ALA A 202 -15.41 -0.55 -11.05
CA ALA A 202 -15.95 0.09 -9.85
C ALA A 202 -14.90 0.97 -9.14
N LEU A 203 -13.67 0.46 -8.97
CA LEU A 203 -12.57 1.22 -8.37
C LEU A 203 -12.16 2.43 -9.22
N VAL A 204 -12.14 2.28 -10.53
CA VAL A 204 -11.87 3.40 -11.46
C VAL A 204 -12.96 4.46 -11.38
N LEU A 205 -14.24 4.07 -11.35
CA LEU A 205 -15.36 5.00 -11.21
C LEU A 205 -15.30 5.77 -9.88
N LEU A 206 -15.01 5.08 -8.78
CA LEU A 206 -14.76 5.73 -7.48
C LEU A 206 -13.58 6.69 -7.56
N GLY A 207 -12.48 6.29 -8.19
CA GLY A 207 -11.34 7.15 -8.44
C GLY A 207 -11.74 8.43 -9.18
N ILE A 208 -12.41 8.32 -10.32
CA ILE A 208 -12.88 9.46 -11.12
C ILE A 208 -13.79 10.37 -10.29
N PHE A 209 -14.68 9.80 -9.49
CA PHE A 209 -15.56 10.56 -8.60
C PHE A 209 -14.76 11.45 -7.62
N THR A 210 -13.63 10.97 -7.10
CA THR A 210 -12.79 11.78 -6.20
C THR A 210 -12.14 13.00 -6.86
N LEU A 211 -12.11 13.08 -8.20
CA LEU A 211 -11.59 14.23 -8.94
C LEU A 211 -12.63 15.33 -9.17
N ILE A 212 -13.92 15.10 -8.90
CA ILE A 212 -14.99 16.10 -9.07
C ILE A 212 -14.64 17.44 -8.39
N PRO A 213 -14.16 17.48 -7.13
CA PRO A 213 -13.79 18.74 -6.49
C PRO A 213 -12.63 19.47 -7.20
N THR A 214 -11.73 18.72 -7.83
CA THR A 214 -10.56 19.27 -8.57
C THR A 214 -11.00 19.91 -9.89
N VAL A 215 -11.92 19.25 -10.60
CA VAL A 215 -12.50 19.78 -11.84
C VAL A 215 -13.34 21.01 -11.53
N TYR A 216 -14.20 20.94 -10.51
CA TYR A 216 -15.04 22.06 -10.09
C TYR A 216 -14.22 23.31 -9.71
N SER A 217 -13.10 23.15 -9.01
CA SER A 217 -12.23 24.28 -8.64
C SER A 217 -11.49 24.93 -9.80
N ARG A 218 -11.45 24.32 -11.00
CA ARG A 218 -10.86 24.93 -12.20
C ARG A 218 -11.82 25.84 -12.97
N TYR A 219 -13.13 25.71 -12.72
CA TYR A 219 -14.17 26.48 -13.40
C TYR A 219 -14.75 27.62 -12.54
N LYS A 220 -14.20 27.84 -11.34
CA LYS A 220 -14.54 28.91 -10.42
C LYS A 220 -13.35 29.84 -10.23
#